data_AF-A0A2M8TK00-F1
#
_entry.id   AF-A0A2M8TK00-F1
#
_cell.length_a   1.000
_cell.length_b   1.000
_cell.length_c   1.000
_cell.angle_alpha   90.00
_cell.angle_beta   90.00
_cell.angle_gamma   90.00
#
_symmetry.space_group_name_H-M   'P 1'
#
loop_
_entity.id
_entity.type
_entity.pdbx_description
1 polymer ?
#
loop_
_entity_poly.entity_id
_entity_poly.type
_entity_poly.pdbx_seq_one_letter_code
_entity_poly.pdbx_strand_id
1 'polypeptide(L)'
;MSLSLMLFFGVRFIVGRLPDLDIYKKYRRSRTIMGCALLLLSANYTVHLLFAPRFTHPTCAIFINLCTYWFTAWLFGSALMLLLVKKYVTHRRFLWHIFGWLAYVGCSTTLYFVLPEGQPRNWLLIGMAVAFTLYCARLGWVLLHAYRRAVRTLDEYYSDEIAVYIRWMSVFTYWAVGFGVTQGLLTFIPARYVVLWMLSAIPFYIYLYVSYKNYLLFYAKVNVAIENDEEQDEFDADEADFAADNDANPDERQDGKGESLTLAYNTERIAEGVEQWIQRNGFTQSGLTLMDLSRELCTNRTYLSTYINGHFHLSFRE
;
A
#
# COMPACT_ATOMS: atom_id res chain seq x y z
N MET A 1 -28.22 5.67 5.28
CA MET A 1 -27.87 4.86 4.10
C MET A 1 -26.40 4.44 4.07
N SER A 2 -25.43 5.37 4.14
CA SER A 2 -23.99 5.02 4.24
C SER A 2 -23.64 4.15 5.45
N LEU A 3 -24.24 4.42 6.62
CA LEU A 3 -24.06 3.63 7.85
C LEU A 3 -24.43 2.16 7.65
N SER A 4 -25.60 1.89 7.05
CA SER A 4 -26.06 0.52 6.77
C SER A 4 -25.10 -0.22 5.84
N LEU A 5 -24.51 0.47 4.85
CA LEU A 5 -23.50 -0.09 3.95
C LEU A 5 -22.19 -0.43 4.69
N MET A 6 -21.67 0.51 5.50
CA MET A 6 -20.47 0.28 6.31
C MET A 6 -20.62 -0.92 7.24
N LEU A 7 -21.77 -1.02 7.90
CA LEU A 7 -22.06 -2.11 8.84
C LEU A 7 -22.16 -3.44 8.08
N PHE A 8 -22.92 -3.48 6.99
CA PHE A 8 -23.05 -4.67 6.16
C PHE A 8 -21.70 -5.14 5.59
N PHE A 9 -20.94 -4.23 4.96
CA PHE A 9 -19.63 -4.57 4.40
C PHE A 9 -18.61 -4.93 5.49
N GLY A 10 -18.60 -4.21 6.61
CA GLY A 10 -17.71 -4.47 7.74
C GLY A 10 -17.92 -5.88 8.32
N VAL A 11 -19.18 -6.24 8.62
CA VAL A 11 -19.52 -7.59 9.09
C VAL A 11 -19.16 -8.64 8.04
N ARG A 12 -19.52 -8.41 6.79
CA ARG A 12 -19.24 -9.35 5.71
C ARG A 12 -17.75 -9.52 5.46
N PHE A 13 -16.93 -8.50 5.71
CA PHE A 13 -15.48 -8.61 5.62
C PHE A 13 -14.88 -9.48 6.72
N ILE A 14 -15.43 -9.44 7.92
CA ILE A 14 -14.95 -10.25 9.04
C ILE A 14 -15.45 -11.70 8.96
N VAL A 15 -16.73 -11.90 8.61
CA VAL A 15 -17.40 -13.21 8.68
C VAL A 15 -17.36 -13.98 7.35
N GLY A 16 -17.13 -13.30 6.24
CA GLY A 16 -17.22 -13.92 4.92
C GLY A 16 -16.15 -15.00 4.71
N ARG A 17 -16.60 -16.22 4.39
CA ARG A 17 -15.73 -17.38 4.15
C ARG A 17 -14.72 -17.12 3.03
N LEU A 18 -13.51 -17.60 3.23
CA LEU A 18 -12.37 -17.50 2.32
C LEU A 18 -11.68 -18.88 2.25
N PRO A 19 -10.97 -19.18 1.16
CA PRO A 19 -10.19 -20.42 1.07
C PRO A 19 -9.15 -20.51 2.19
N ASP A 20 -9.08 -21.65 2.88
CA ASP A 20 -8.14 -21.92 3.96
C ASP A 20 -6.76 -22.39 3.45
N LEU A 21 -6.20 -21.63 2.50
CA LEU A 21 -4.80 -21.77 2.14
C LEU A 21 -3.96 -20.69 2.83
N ASP A 22 -2.69 -21.02 3.10
CA ASP A 22 -1.75 -20.12 3.77
C ASP A 22 -1.44 -18.87 2.96
N ILE A 23 -1.48 -18.97 1.63
CA ILE A 23 -1.32 -17.84 0.71
C ILE A 23 -2.29 -16.72 1.12
N TYR A 24 -3.58 -17.04 1.33
CA TYR A 24 -4.64 -16.08 1.67
C TYR A 24 -4.59 -15.54 3.11
N LYS A 25 -3.64 -15.95 3.95
CA LYS A 25 -3.57 -15.50 5.35
C LYS A 25 -3.40 -13.99 5.48
N LYS A 26 -2.56 -13.38 4.64
CA LYS A 26 -2.35 -11.92 4.64
C LYS A 26 -3.60 -11.19 4.13
N TYR A 27 -4.21 -11.69 3.06
CA TYR A 27 -5.47 -11.16 2.54
C TYR A 27 -6.61 -11.22 3.58
N ARG A 28 -6.77 -12.35 4.30
CA ARG A 28 -7.72 -12.46 5.42
C ARG A 28 -7.48 -11.37 6.46
N ARG A 29 -6.24 -11.20 6.90
CA ARG A 29 -5.88 -10.19 7.90
C ARG A 29 -6.15 -8.76 7.40
N SER A 30 -5.83 -8.44 6.15
CA SER A 30 -6.13 -7.14 5.54
C SER A 30 -7.64 -6.88 5.54
N ARG A 31 -8.42 -7.86 5.09
CA ARG A 31 -9.88 -7.79 5.04
C ARG A 31 -10.49 -7.60 6.44
N THR A 32 -9.98 -8.29 7.46
CA THR A 32 -10.43 -8.09 8.84
C THR A 32 -10.12 -6.68 9.34
N ILE A 33 -8.91 -6.16 9.10
CA ILE A 33 -8.53 -4.79 9.50
C ILE A 33 -9.41 -3.76 8.79
N MET A 34 -9.66 -3.94 7.48
CA MET A 34 -10.57 -3.09 6.71
C MET A 34 -12.00 -3.16 7.25
N GLY A 35 -12.49 -4.36 7.60
CA GLY A 35 -13.78 -4.55 8.23
C GLY A 35 -13.90 -3.84 9.58
N CYS A 36 -12.88 -3.94 10.43
CA CYS A 36 -12.79 -3.20 11.70
C CYS A 36 -12.82 -1.68 11.48
N ALA A 37 -12.12 -1.17 10.47
CA ALA A 37 -12.14 0.25 10.12
C ALA A 37 -13.55 0.72 9.73
N LEU A 38 -14.26 -0.06 8.90
CA LEU A 38 -15.64 0.25 8.51
C LEU A 38 -16.62 0.18 9.69
N LEU A 39 -16.46 -0.79 10.59
CA LEU A 39 -17.31 -0.90 11.79
C LEU A 39 -17.06 0.23 12.78
N LEU A 40 -15.80 0.63 12.98
CA LEU A 40 -15.43 1.77 13.81
C LEU A 40 -16.03 3.06 13.25
N LEU A 41 -15.95 3.26 11.93
CA LEU A 41 -16.57 4.40 11.28
C LEU A 41 -18.09 4.34 11.43
N SER A 42 -18.71 3.17 11.23
CA SER A 42 -20.14 2.97 11.47
C SER A 42 -20.53 3.33 12.91
N ALA A 43 -19.76 2.91 13.91
CA ALA A 43 -20.01 3.23 15.32
C ALA A 43 -19.96 4.74 15.58
N ASN A 44 -18.95 5.43 15.02
CA ASN A 44 -18.86 6.89 15.10
C ASN A 44 -20.10 7.56 14.48
N TYR A 45 -20.52 7.15 13.28
CA TYR A 45 -21.72 7.69 12.64
C TYR A 45 -23.01 7.37 13.42
N THR A 46 -23.10 6.21 14.08
CA THR A 46 -24.22 5.88 14.97
C THR A 46 -24.30 6.84 16.14
N VAL A 47 -23.17 7.19 16.77
CA VAL A 47 -23.12 8.19 17.86
C VAL A 47 -23.62 9.55 17.35
N HIS A 48 -23.20 9.97 16.15
CA HIS A 48 -23.69 11.22 15.55
C HIS A 48 -25.19 11.20 15.22
N LEU A 49 -25.73 10.04 14.85
CA LEU A 49 -27.14 9.88 14.54
C LEU A 49 -28.01 9.89 15.80
N LEU A 50 -27.59 9.19 16.87
CA LEU A 50 -28.38 9.05 18.09
C LEU A 50 -28.31 10.30 19.00
N PHE A 51 -27.13 10.90 19.13
CA PHE A 51 -26.92 12.00 20.08
C PHE A 51 -26.91 13.38 19.43
N ALA A 52 -26.97 13.42 18.09
CA ALA A 52 -26.92 14.65 17.29
C ALA A 52 -25.90 15.69 17.82
N PRO A 53 -24.64 15.30 18.16
CA PRO A 53 -23.73 16.15 18.94
C PRO A 53 -23.39 17.45 18.22
N ARG A 54 -23.51 17.46 16.88
CA ARG A 54 -23.28 18.63 16.04
C ARG A 54 -24.26 19.78 16.29
N PHE A 55 -25.47 19.48 16.79
CA PHE A 55 -26.51 20.49 17.07
C PHE A 55 -26.50 20.94 18.53
N THR A 56 -26.10 20.07 19.46
CA THR A 56 -26.02 20.37 20.90
C THR A 56 -24.67 20.99 21.28
N HIS A 57 -23.56 20.34 20.92
CA HIS A 57 -22.20 20.77 21.25
C HIS A 57 -21.23 20.53 20.08
N PRO A 58 -21.09 21.50 19.15
CA PRO A 58 -20.33 21.30 17.91
C PRO A 58 -18.83 21.02 18.15
N THR A 59 -18.24 21.59 19.20
CA THR A 59 -16.83 21.36 19.57
C THR A 59 -16.59 19.92 20.02
N CYS A 60 -17.52 19.33 20.78
CA CYS A 60 -17.46 17.91 21.17
C CYS A 60 -17.60 16.98 19.95
N ALA A 61 -18.49 17.32 19.02
CA ALA A 61 -18.68 16.54 17.79
C ALA A 61 -17.40 16.48 16.94
N ILE A 62 -16.70 17.60 16.81
CA ILE A 62 -15.42 17.70 16.08
C ILE A 62 -14.34 16.89 16.78
N PHE A 63 -14.27 16.98 18.11
CA PHE A 63 -13.30 16.24 18.92
C PHE A 63 -13.43 14.71 18.78
N ILE A 64 -14.65 14.18 18.92
CA ILE A 64 -14.94 12.73 18.79
C ILE A 64 -14.57 12.25 17.39
N ASN A 65 -14.88 13.04 16.36
CA ASN A 65 -14.52 12.74 14.99
C ASN A 65 -13.02 12.66 14.80
N LEU A 66 -12.25 13.67 15.23
CA LEU A 66 -10.78 13.67 15.06
C LEU A 66 -10.11 12.47 15.72
N CYS A 67 -10.55 12.08 16.92
CA CYS A 67 -10.04 10.90 17.63
C CYS A 67 -10.32 9.60 16.86
N THR A 68 -11.53 9.46 16.34
CA THR A 68 -11.97 8.27 15.59
C THR A 68 -11.32 8.20 14.21
N TYR A 69 -11.19 9.34 13.55
CA TYR A 69 -10.67 9.46 12.19
C TYR A 69 -9.21 9.10 12.12
N TRP A 70 -8.41 9.52 13.10
CA TRP A 70 -7.00 9.15 13.19
C TRP A 70 -6.82 7.62 13.19
N PHE A 71 -7.57 6.93 14.05
CA PHE A 71 -7.50 5.48 14.16
C PHE A 71 -8.03 4.78 12.90
N THR A 72 -9.14 5.27 12.36
CA THR A 72 -9.76 4.70 11.15
C THR A 72 -8.84 4.84 9.94
N ALA A 73 -8.25 6.02 9.73
CA ALA A 73 -7.31 6.28 8.64
C ALA A 73 -6.10 5.35 8.72
N TRP A 74 -5.57 5.15 9.93
CA TRP A 74 -4.48 4.21 10.15
C TRP A 74 -4.86 2.76 9.83
N LEU A 75 -6.01 2.27 10.30
CA LEU A 75 -6.49 0.91 9.98
C LEU A 75 -6.71 0.75 8.48
N PHE A 76 -7.30 1.75 7.83
CA PHE A 76 -7.53 1.75 6.39
C PHE A 76 -6.21 1.66 5.60
N GLY A 77 -5.25 2.54 5.90
CA GLY A 77 -3.93 2.51 5.29
C GLY A 77 -3.18 1.20 5.56
N SER A 78 -3.28 0.67 6.78
CA SER A 78 -2.65 -0.60 7.15
C SER A 78 -3.24 -1.79 6.40
N ALA A 79 -4.56 -1.81 6.20
CA ALA A 79 -5.22 -2.84 5.42
C ALA A 79 -4.75 -2.83 3.96
N LEU A 80 -4.62 -1.65 3.35
CA LEU A 80 -4.14 -1.53 1.97
C LEU A 80 -2.66 -1.87 1.83
N MET A 81 -1.81 -1.39 2.74
CA MET A 81 -0.40 -1.72 2.72
C MET A 81 -0.14 -3.21 2.90
N LEU A 82 -0.97 -3.93 3.66
CA LEU A 82 -0.88 -5.38 3.81
C LEU A 82 -1.24 -6.16 2.53
N LEU A 83 -1.96 -5.54 1.59
CA LEU A 83 -2.21 -6.13 0.26
C LEU A 83 -1.05 -5.91 -0.72
N LEU A 84 -0.16 -4.96 -0.43
CA LEU A 84 0.86 -4.48 -1.36
C LEU A 84 2.28 -4.88 -0.97
N VAL A 85 2.58 -5.06 0.31
CA VAL A 85 3.94 -5.23 0.81
C VAL A 85 4.00 -6.43 1.77
N LYS A 86 4.89 -7.41 1.50
CA LYS A 86 5.00 -8.68 2.25
C LYS A 86 5.36 -8.43 3.72
N LYS A 87 6.27 -7.47 3.99
CA LYS A 87 6.84 -7.16 5.32
C LYS A 87 6.23 -5.95 6.04
N TYR A 88 5.02 -5.51 5.69
CA TYR A 88 4.49 -4.26 6.27
C TYR A 88 4.10 -4.37 7.76
N VAL A 89 3.46 -5.47 8.18
CA VAL A 89 2.88 -5.58 9.53
C VAL A 89 3.76 -6.43 10.44
N THR A 90 4.74 -5.79 11.07
CA THR A 90 5.39 -6.32 12.28
C THR A 90 4.46 -6.06 13.47
N HIS A 91 4.16 -7.07 14.31
CA HIS A 91 3.31 -6.92 15.50
C HIS A 91 3.74 -5.76 16.40
N ARG A 92 5.05 -5.51 16.49
CA ARG A 92 5.65 -4.40 17.24
C ARG A 92 5.23 -3.03 16.70
N ARG A 93 5.22 -2.82 15.38
CA ARG A 93 4.77 -1.56 14.76
C ARG A 93 3.29 -1.33 14.99
N PHE A 94 2.48 -2.39 14.89
CA PHE A 94 1.03 -2.31 15.15
C PHE A 94 0.73 -1.87 16.60
N LEU A 95 1.46 -2.42 17.57
CA LEU A 95 1.36 -2.00 18.97
C LEU A 95 1.79 -0.53 19.15
N TRP A 96 2.91 -0.11 18.57
CA TRP A 96 3.35 1.30 18.64
C TRP A 96 2.29 2.28 18.13
N HIS A 97 1.57 1.94 17.06
CA HIS A 97 0.49 2.78 16.56
C HIS A 97 -0.74 2.80 17.48
N ILE A 98 -1.09 1.67 18.11
CA ILE A 98 -2.14 1.63 19.13
C ILE A 98 -1.77 2.48 20.35
N PHE A 99 -0.55 2.32 20.86
CA PHE A 99 -0.04 3.14 21.97
C PHE A 99 0.00 4.62 21.60
N GLY A 100 0.47 4.95 20.41
CA GLY A 100 0.48 6.32 19.89
C GLY A 100 -0.92 6.91 19.76
N TRP A 101 -1.90 6.11 19.31
CA TRP A 101 -3.30 6.53 19.26
C TRP A 101 -3.90 6.73 20.66
N LEU A 102 -3.67 5.81 21.60
CA LEU A 102 -4.14 5.95 22.98
C LEU A 102 -3.52 7.17 23.66
N ALA A 103 -2.22 7.41 23.44
CA ALA A 103 -1.53 8.61 23.93
C ALA A 103 -2.10 9.89 23.30
N TYR A 104 -2.37 9.88 21.99
CA TYR A 104 -3.01 10.99 21.29
C TYR A 104 -4.39 11.30 21.85
N VAL A 105 -5.25 10.29 22.01
CA VAL A 105 -6.59 10.45 22.58
C VAL A 105 -6.48 10.94 24.03
N GLY A 106 -5.67 10.29 24.87
CA GLY A 106 -5.50 10.67 26.28
C GLY A 106 -5.00 12.11 26.46
N CYS A 107 -3.97 12.51 25.71
CA CYS A 107 -3.43 13.86 25.75
C CYS A 107 -4.47 14.88 25.25
N SER A 108 -5.12 14.59 24.12
CA SER A 108 -6.12 15.48 23.53
C SER A 108 -7.35 15.62 24.43
N THR A 109 -7.82 14.55 25.06
CA THR A 109 -8.92 14.57 26.02
C THR A 109 -8.56 15.37 27.26
N THR A 110 -7.37 15.14 27.83
CA THR A 110 -6.90 15.89 29.01
C THR A 110 -6.85 17.39 28.70
N LEU A 111 -6.26 17.76 27.56
CA LEU A 111 -6.14 19.14 27.16
C LEU A 111 -7.50 19.79 26.84
N TYR A 112 -8.45 19.03 26.27
CA TYR A 112 -9.81 19.50 26.00
C TYR A 112 -10.58 19.87 27.29
N PHE A 113 -10.41 19.09 28.36
CA PHE A 113 -11.06 19.34 29.66
C PHE A 113 -10.36 20.40 30.50
N VAL A 114 -9.04 20.54 30.39
CA VAL A 114 -8.26 21.54 31.14
C VAL A 114 -8.44 22.95 30.54
N LEU A 115 -8.57 23.06 29.22
CA LEU A 115 -8.70 24.36 28.56
C LEU A 115 -10.09 24.98 28.81
N PRO A 116 -10.15 26.29 29.10
CA PRO A 116 -11.42 26.98 29.27
C PRO A 116 -12.22 27.00 27.97
N GLU A 117 -13.55 27.04 28.10
CA GLU A 117 -14.43 27.08 26.94
C GLU A 117 -14.24 28.39 26.16
N GLY A 118 -14.18 28.30 24.82
CA GLY A 118 -14.02 29.45 23.94
C GLY A 118 -12.84 29.30 22.97
N GLN A 119 -12.09 30.39 22.77
CA GLN A 119 -10.99 30.46 21.79
C GLN A 119 -9.92 29.37 21.94
N PRO A 120 -9.40 29.03 23.15
CA PRO A 120 -8.28 28.10 23.23
C PRO A 120 -8.67 26.67 22.84
N ARG A 121 -9.91 26.25 23.15
CA ARG A 121 -10.45 24.94 22.71
C ARG A 121 -10.59 24.88 21.18
N ASN A 122 -10.97 25.98 20.53
CA ASN A 122 -11.06 26.02 19.06
C ASN A 122 -9.67 25.92 18.40
N TRP A 123 -8.66 26.63 18.94
CA TRP A 123 -7.29 26.52 18.47
C TRP A 123 -6.72 25.10 18.61
N LEU A 124 -7.03 24.42 19.72
CA LEU A 124 -6.69 23.01 19.90
C LEU A 124 -7.29 22.14 18.78
N LEU A 125 -8.59 22.29 18.51
CA LEU A 125 -9.29 21.49 17.49
C LEU A 125 -8.75 21.76 16.08
N ILE A 126 -8.43 23.01 15.76
CA ILE A 126 -7.79 23.39 14.48
C ILE A 126 -6.41 22.72 14.38
N GLY A 127 -5.59 22.81 15.42
CA GLY A 127 -4.28 22.15 15.46
C GLY A 127 -4.38 20.64 15.27
N MET A 128 -5.32 19.99 15.95
CA MET A 128 -5.59 18.54 15.79
C MET A 128 -6.01 18.19 14.36
N ALA A 129 -6.87 19.00 13.74
CA ALA A 129 -7.33 18.77 12.37
C ALA A 129 -6.23 18.98 11.32
N VAL A 130 -5.36 19.97 11.51
CA VAL A 130 -4.18 20.18 10.66
C VAL A 130 -3.23 19.00 10.80
N ALA A 131 -2.92 18.58 12.03
CA ALA A 131 -2.07 17.42 12.29
C ALA A 131 -2.63 16.14 11.66
N PHE A 132 -3.95 15.91 11.78
CA PHE A 132 -4.62 14.78 11.14
C PHE A 132 -4.57 14.87 9.61
N THR A 133 -4.78 16.05 9.03
CA THR A 133 -4.72 16.23 7.57
C THR A 133 -3.31 15.97 7.03
N LEU A 134 -2.28 16.46 7.72
CA LEU A 134 -0.88 16.16 7.39
C LEU A 134 -0.55 14.67 7.53
N TYR A 135 -1.09 14.01 8.57
CA TYR A 135 -0.95 12.57 8.75
C TYR A 135 -1.58 11.79 7.59
N CYS A 136 -2.81 12.14 7.19
CA CYS A 136 -3.48 11.53 6.04
C CYS A 136 -2.73 11.77 4.73
N ALA A 137 -2.19 12.97 4.51
CA ALA A 137 -1.40 13.29 3.32
C ALA A 137 -0.11 12.45 3.28
N ARG A 138 0.62 12.35 4.39
CA ARG A 138 1.82 11.49 4.50
C ARG A 138 1.47 10.02 4.27
N LEU A 139 0.43 9.51 4.94
CA LEU A 139 -0.02 8.13 4.80
C LEU A 139 -0.41 7.84 3.35
N GLY A 140 -1.15 8.75 2.72
CA GLY A 140 -1.54 8.66 1.32
C GLY A 140 -0.35 8.69 0.37
N TRP A 141 0.65 9.53 0.61
CA TRP A 141 1.87 9.56 -0.20
C TRP A 141 2.65 8.25 -0.12
N VAL A 142 2.86 7.71 1.09
CA VAL A 142 3.53 6.43 1.29
C VAL A 142 2.76 5.30 0.60
N LEU A 143 1.44 5.27 0.77
CA LEU A 143 0.58 4.28 0.16
C LEU A 143 0.61 4.36 -1.37
N LEU A 144 0.53 5.57 -1.95
CA LEU A 144 0.61 5.77 -3.40
C LEU A 144 1.99 5.44 -3.96
N HIS A 145 3.05 5.65 -3.19
CA HIS A 145 4.39 5.27 -3.62
C HIS A 145 4.56 3.75 -3.63
N ALA A 146 4.18 3.07 -2.55
CA ALA A 146 4.17 1.61 -2.48
C ALA A 146 3.27 1.00 -3.57
N TYR A 147 2.12 1.62 -3.83
CA TYR A 147 1.21 1.20 -4.88
C TYR A 147 1.83 1.34 -6.27
N ARG A 148 2.44 2.48 -6.58
CA ARG A 148 3.11 2.67 -7.87
C ARG A 148 4.25 1.68 -8.07
N ARG A 149 4.99 1.33 -7.01
CA ARG A 149 6.02 0.28 -7.07
C ARG A 149 5.39 -1.08 -7.40
N ALA A 150 4.41 -1.51 -6.60
CA ALA A 150 3.73 -2.80 -6.80
C ALA A 150 3.09 -2.93 -8.20
N VAL A 151 2.54 -1.84 -8.74
CA VAL A 151 1.97 -1.82 -10.10
C VAL A 151 3.03 -2.00 -11.17
N ARG A 152 4.18 -1.32 -11.08
CA ARG A 152 5.27 -1.48 -12.05
C ARG A 152 5.75 -2.92 -12.10
N THR A 153 5.97 -3.53 -10.93
CA THR A 153 6.34 -4.94 -10.82
C THR A 153 5.30 -5.85 -11.48
N LEU A 154 4.01 -5.58 -11.26
CA LEU A 154 2.95 -6.42 -11.79
C LEU A 154 2.78 -6.33 -13.32
N ASP A 155 3.04 -5.14 -13.89
CA ASP A 155 2.95 -4.87 -15.33
C ASP A 155 4.02 -5.63 -16.14
N GLU A 156 5.16 -5.92 -15.51
CA GLU A 156 6.25 -6.70 -16.12
C GLU A 156 6.02 -8.22 -16.09
N TYR A 157 5.08 -8.73 -15.29
CA TYR A 157 4.90 -10.17 -15.04
C TYR A 157 3.65 -10.80 -15.67
N TYR A 158 2.62 -10.03 -16.07
CA TYR A 158 1.30 -10.61 -16.38
C TYR A 158 0.54 -9.98 -17.56
N SER A 159 -0.30 -10.80 -18.22
CA SER A 159 -1.11 -10.45 -19.40
C SER A 159 -2.29 -9.47 -19.11
N ASP A 160 -2.94 -9.00 -20.18
CA ASP A 160 -4.03 -7.99 -20.22
C ASP A 160 -5.14 -8.16 -19.17
N GLU A 161 -5.39 -9.37 -18.65
CA GLU A 161 -6.38 -9.63 -17.59
C GLU A 161 -6.01 -8.97 -16.24
N ILE A 162 -4.72 -8.83 -15.93
CA ILE A 162 -4.24 -8.24 -14.67
C ILE A 162 -4.20 -6.70 -14.76
N ALA A 163 -4.03 -6.13 -15.95
CA ALA A 163 -4.04 -4.68 -16.18
C ALA A 163 -5.41 -4.04 -15.84
N VAL A 164 -6.52 -4.72 -16.17
CA VAL A 164 -7.87 -4.28 -15.78
C VAL A 164 -7.97 -4.22 -14.25
N TYR A 165 -7.42 -5.21 -13.55
CA TYR A 165 -7.41 -5.29 -12.09
C TYR A 165 -6.58 -4.18 -11.42
N ILE A 166 -5.36 -3.91 -11.93
CA ILE A 166 -4.51 -2.79 -11.49
C ILE A 166 -5.28 -1.46 -11.60
N ARG A 167 -6.13 -1.31 -12.62
CA ARG A 167 -6.93 -0.10 -12.79
C ARG A 167 -8.00 0.05 -11.71
N TRP A 168 -8.65 -1.03 -11.28
CA TRP A 168 -9.64 -0.96 -10.19
C TRP A 168 -9.01 -0.64 -8.84
N MET A 169 -7.88 -1.27 -8.51
CA MET A 169 -7.20 -1.01 -7.25
C MET A 169 -6.55 0.39 -7.21
N SER A 170 -6.12 0.92 -8.36
CA SER A 170 -5.52 2.26 -8.44
C SER A 170 -6.56 3.34 -8.20
N VAL A 171 -7.69 3.27 -8.90
CA VAL A 171 -8.81 4.22 -8.72
C VAL A 171 -9.26 4.22 -7.26
N PHE A 172 -9.44 3.05 -6.66
CA PHE A 172 -9.80 2.96 -5.25
C PHE A 172 -8.77 3.63 -4.32
N THR A 173 -7.48 3.40 -4.55
CA THR A 173 -6.40 3.97 -3.72
C THR A 173 -6.39 5.50 -3.80
N TYR A 174 -6.54 6.08 -4.99
CA TYR A 174 -6.66 7.54 -5.15
C TYR A 174 -7.91 8.09 -4.47
N TRP A 175 -9.05 7.41 -4.61
CA TRP A 175 -10.27 7.79 -3.91
C TRP A 175 -10.09 7.74 -2.40
N ALA A 176 -9.45 6.71 -1.85
CA ALA A 176 -9.20 6.59 -0.42
C ALA A 176 -8.31 7.72 0.14
N VAL A 177 -7.25 8.10 -0.58
CA VAL A 177 -6.37 9.21 -0.20
C VAL A 177 -7.12 10.54 -0.26
N GLY A 178 -7.86 10.79 -1.34
CA GLY A 178 -8.70 11.97 -1.48
C GLY A 178 -9.71 12.06 -0.34
N PHE A 179 -10.44 10.98 -0.07
CA PHE A 179 -11.41 10.93 1.01
C PHE A 179 -10.77 11.19 2.37
N GLY A 180 -9.63 10.58 2.68
CA GLY A 180 -8.92 10.75 3.94
C GLY A 180 -8.43 12.18 4.20
N VAL A 181 -7.89 12.85 3.18
CA VAL A 181 -7.43 14.25 3.29
C VAL A 181 -8.62 15.20 3.42
N THR A 182 -9.66 15.03 2.59
CA THR A 182 -10.85 15.89 2.63
C THR A 182 -11.64 15.71 3.93
N GLN A 183 -11.61 14.53 4.55
CA GLN A 183 -12.26 14.28 5.83
C GLN A 183 -11.73 15.17 6.97
N GLY A 184 -10.44 15.52 6.96
CA GLY A 184 -9.85 16.46 7.92
C GLY A 184 -10.40 17.88 7.78
N LEU A 185 -10.46 18.37 6.54
CA LEU A 185 -10.98 19.69 6.17
C LEU A 185 -12.50 19.83 6.42
N LEU A 186 -13.26 18.78 6.12
CA LEU A 186 -14.73 18.77 6.26
C LEU A 186 -15.23 18.79 7.70
N THR A 187 -14.34 18.58 8.68
CA THR A 187 -14.70 18.58 10.09
C THR A 187 -15.25 19.95 10.55
N PHE A 188 -14.82 21.05 9.91
CA PHE A 188 -15.29 22.41 10.20
C PHE A 188 -16.40 22.92 9.28
N ILE A 189 -16.75 22.18 8.23
CA ILE A 189 -17.68 22.65 7.20
C ILE A 189 -19.13 22.65 7.73
N PRO A 190 -20.01 23.59 7.31
CA PRO A 190 -21.40 23.63 7.75
C PRO A 190 -22.20 22.36 7.43
N ALA A 191 -23.16 22.02 8.29
CA ALA A 191 -23.95 20.78 8.21
C ALA A 191 -24.61 20.52 6.84
N ARG A 192 -24.93 21.57 6.08
CA ARG A 192 -25.53 21.49 4.74
C ARG A 192 -24.68 20.73 3.71
N TYR A 193 -23.35 20.81 3.78
CA TYR A 193 -22.45 20.12 2.83
C TYR A 193 -22.10 18.70 3.27
N VAL A 194 -22.41 18.33 4.51
CA VAL A 194 -22.17 16.98 5.05
C VAL A 194 -23.05 15.95 4.34
N VAL A 195 -24.24 16.35 3.90
CA VAL A 195 -25.14 15.48 3.12
C VAL A 195 -24.51 15.15 1.77
N LEU A 196 -23.93 16.13 1.07
CA LEU A 196 -23.23 15.91 -0.21
C LEU A 196 -22.05 14.95 -0.03
N TRP A 197 -21.30 15.12 1.06
CA TRP A 197 -20.22 14.20 1.42
C TRP A 197 -20.71 12.78 1.74
N MET A 198 -21.81 12.67 2.46
CA MET A 198 -22.40 11.38 2.80
C MET A 198 -22.95 10.67 1.56
N LEU A 199 -23.46 11.42 0.58
CA LEU A 199 -23.87 10.89 -0.73
C LEU A 199 -22.67 10.42 -1.54
N SER A 200 -21.57 11.18 -1.59
CA SER A 200 -20.36 10.77 -2.31
C SER A 200 -19.67 9.55 -1.69
N ALA A 201 -19.88 9.30 -0.40
CA ALA A 201 -19.34 8.13 0.28
C ALA A 201 -20.03 6.80 -0.13
N ILE A 202 -21.26 6.84 -0.63
CA ILE A 202 -22.00 5.64 -1.08
C ILE A 202 -21.26 4.92 -2.24
N PRO A 203 -20.98 5.57 -3.38
CA PRO A 203 -20.24 4.92 -4.47
C PRO A 203 -18.85 4.49 -4.02
N PHE A 204 -18.19 5.25 -3.14
CA PHE A 204 -16.89 4.88 -2.58
C PHE A 204 -16.93 3.53 -1.85
N TYR A 205 -17.87 3.31 -0.93
CA TYR A 205 -17.95 2.04 -0.19
C TYR A 205 -18.36 0.86 -1.08
N ILE A 206 -19.25 1.09 -2.05
CA ILE A 206 -19.60 0.06 -3.03
C ILE A 206 -18.37 -0.33 -3.85
N TYR A 207 -17.63 0.66 -4.34
CA TYR A 207 -16.41 0.45 -5.12
C TYR A 207 -15.33 -0.29 -4.31
N LEU A 208 -15.13 0.11 -3.06
CA LEU A 208 -14.25 -0.56 -2.10
C LEU A 208 -14.60 -2.06 -1.98
N TYR A 209 -15.87 -2.37 -1.76
CA TYR A 209 -16.33 -3.74 -1.59
C TYR A 209 -16.12 -4.58 -2.85
N VAL A 210 -16.43 -4.03 -4.03
CA VAL A 210 -16.21 -4.70 -5.32
C VAL A 210 -14.71 -4.91 -5.58
N SER A 211 -13.88 -3.90 -5.32
CA SER A 211 -12.43 -3.96 -5.47
C SER A 211 -11.81 -5.08 -4.62
N TYR A 212 -12.19 -5.19 -3.34
CA TYR A 212 -11.72 -6.27 -2.47
C TYR A 212 -12.16 -7.66 -2.94
N LYS A 213 -13.40 -7.80 -3.43
CA LYS A 213 -13.89 -9.06 -4.00
C LYS A 213 -13.13 -9.46 -5.25
N ASN A 214 -12.86 -8.51 -6.14
CA ASN A 214 -12.14 -8.78 -7.38
C ASN A 214 -10.67 -9.10 -7.10
N TYR A 215 -10.05 -8.42 -6.12
CA TYR A 215 -8.69 -8.71 -5.67
C TYR A 215 -8.54 -10.17 -5.21
N LEU A 216 -9.55 -10.76 -4.55
CA LEU A 216 -9.51 -12.16 -4.10
C LEU A 216 -9.23 -13.15 -5.24
N LEU A 217 -9.81 -12.92 -6.43
CA LEU A 217 -9.70 -13.84 -7.57
C LEU A 217 -8.27 -13.95 -8.10
N PHE A 218 -7.50 -12.86 -8.02
CA PHE A 218 -6.15 -12.76 -8.57
C PHE A 218 -5.08 -12.70 -7.50
N TYR A 219 -5.48 -12.76 -6.22
CA TYR A 219 -4.57 -12.59 -5.11
C TYR A 219 -3.40 -13.58 -5.13
N ALA A 220 -3.63 -14.83 -5.53
CA ALA A 220 -2.56 -15.82 -5.63
C ALA A 220 -1.47 -15.38 -6.63
N LYS A 221 -1.86 -14.92 -7.82
CA LYS A 221 -0.93 -14.41 -8.85
C LYS A 221 -0.20 -13.16 -8.38
N VAL A 222 -0.93 -12.23 -7.76
CA VAL A 222 -0.36 -10.98 -7.23
C VAL A 222 0.64 -11.26 -6.11
N ASN A 223 0.32 -12.20 -5.20
CA ASN A 223 1.20 -12.55 -4.10
C ASN A 223 2.50 -13.18 -4.61
N VAL A 224 2.45 -14.04 -5.63
CA VAL A 224 3.67 -14.62 -6.23
C VAL A 224 4.55 -13.54 -6.86
N ALA A 225 3.99 -12.59 -7.61
CA ALA A 225 4.79 -11.51 -8.19
C ALA A 225 5.44 -10.61 -7.13
N ILE A 226 4.71 -10.29 -6.06
CA ILE A 226 5.28 -9.51 -4.94
C ILE A 226 6.36 -10.32 -4.21
N GLU A 227 6.18 -11.63 -4.05
CA GLU A 227 7.18 -12.48 -3.40
C GLU A 227 8.47 -12.60 -4.21
N ASN A 228 8.35 -12.73 -5.52
CA ASN A 228 9.46 -12.80 -6.46
C ASN A 228 10.26 -11.48 -6.52
N ASP A 229 9.59 -10.33 -6.53
CA ASP A 229 10.22 -9.00 -6.58
C ASP A 229 11.03 -8.70 -5.31
N GLU A 230 10.50 -9.04 -4.13
CA GLU A 230 11.21 -8.83 -2.86
C GLU A 230 12.36 -9.81 -2.65
N GLU A 231 12.28 -11.06 -3.13
CA GLU A 231 13.41 -12.00 -3.11
C GLU A 231 14.55 -11.54 -4.03
N GLN A 232 14.22 -10.89 -5.14
CA GLN A 232 15.21 -10.29 -6.03
C GLN A 232 15.86 -9.05 -5.40
N ASP A 233 15.10 -8.17 -4.74
CA ASP A 233 15.66 -7.02 -4.02
C ASP A 233 16.68 -7.47 -2.94
N GLU A 234 16.43 -8.58 -2.26
CA GLU A 234 17.36 -9.17 -1.28
C GLU A 234 18.59 -9.77 -1.96
N PHE A 235 18.42 -10.51 -3.05
CA PHE A 235 19.52 -11.05 -3.84
C PHE A 235 20.43 -9.95 -4.43
N ASP A 236 19.83 -8.89 -4.97
CA ASP A 236 20.54 -7.76 -5.57
C ASP A 236 21.31 -6.96 -4.50
N ALA A 237 20.76 -6.83 -3.29
CA ALA A 237 21.43 -6.19 -2.16
C ALA A 237 22.61 -7.03 -1.66
N ASP A 238 22.45 -8.35 -1.56
CA ASP A 238 23.52 -9.26 -1.17
C ASP A 238 24.64 -9.24 -2.23
N GLU A 239 24.32 -9.29 -3.53
CA GLU A 239 25.30 -9.20 -4.63
C GLU A 239 26.07 -7.87 -4.61
N ALA A 240 25.39 -6.75 -4.31
CA ALA A 240 26.03 -5.45 -4.17
C ALA A 240 26.99 -5.38 -2.96
N ASP A 241 26.61 -5.98 -1.83
CA ASP A 241 27.49 -6.09 -0.65
C ASP A 241 28.70 -6.99 -0.94
N PHE A 242 28.51 -8.12 -1.64
CA PHE A 242 29.60 -8.98 -2.10
C PHE A 242 30.54 -8.27 -3.09
N ALA A 243 30.01 -7.46 -4.01
CA ALA A 243 30.80 -6.66 -4.94
C ALA A 243 31.61 -5.56 -4.22
N ALA A 244 31.03 -4.93 -3.20
CA ALA A 244 31.71 -3.92 -2.39
C ALA A 244 32.83 -4.49 -1.51
N ASP A 245 32.68 -5.73 -1.02
CA ASP A 245 33.71 -6.40 -0.20
C ASP A 245 34.91 -6.86 -1.04
N ASN A 246 34.70 -7.18 -2.32
CA ASN A 246 35.77 -7.56 -3.25
C ASN A 246 36.63 -6.35 -3.70
N ASP A 247 36.06 -5.15 -3.65
CA ASP A 247 36.74 -3.88 -3.95
C ASP A 247 37.50 -3.30 -2.73
N ALA A 248 37.35 -3.92 -1.55
CA ALA A 248 38.03 -3.54 -0.31
C ALA A 248 39.43 -4.16 -0.15
N ASN A 249 39.89 -4.99 -1.10
CA ASN A 249 41.26 -5.51 -1.10
C ASN A 249 42.23 -4.51 -1.78
N PRO A 250 43.11 -3.79 -1.05
CA PRO A 250 43.73 -2.57 -1.57
C PRO A 250 44.89 -2.77 -2.58
N ASP A 251 45.24 -4.00 -2.96
CA ASP A 251 46.56 -4.28 -3.54
C ASP A 251 46.62 -4.37 -5.08
N GLU A 252 45.51 -4.17 -5.81
CA GLU A 252 45.53 -4.17 -7.29
C GLU A 252 44.86 -2.92 -7.90
N ARG A 253 45.08 -1.75 -7.31
CA ARG A 253 44.69 -0.48 -7.94
C ARG A 253 45.75 0.02 -8.94
N GLN A 254 45.89 -0.66 -10.06
CA GLN A 254 46.48 -0.06 -11.27
C GLN A 254 45.61 -0.36 -12.51
N ASP A 255 45.32 0.73 -13.21
CA ASP A 255 44.59 0.88 -14.47
C ASP A 255 43.06 0.74 -14.44
N GLY A 256 42.37 1.86 -14.72
CA GLY A 256 40.93 1.98 -15.03
C GLY A 256 40.48 1.24 -16.31
N LYS A 257 41.21 0.17 -16.67
CA LYS A 257 40.86 -0.84 -17.67
C LYS A 257 40.13 -2.03 -17.02
N GLY A 258 40.37 -2.28 -15.73
CA GLY A 258 39.76 -3.37 -14.95
C GLY A 258 38.23 -3.31 -14.84
N GLU A 259 37.67 -2.15 -14.48
CA GLU A 259 36.22 -1.92 -14.39
C GLU A 259 35.50 -2.13 -15.73
N SER A 260 36.14 -1.73 -16.84
CA SER A 260 35.60 -1.95 -18.19
C SER A 260 35.71 -3.41 -18.64
N LEU A 261 36.73 -4.14 -18.16
CA LEU A 261 36.93 -5.56 -18.45
C LEU A 261 35.95 -6.44 -17.67
N THR A 262 35.66 -6.12 -16.40
CA THR A 262 34.66 -6.83 -15.59
C THR A 262 33.25 -6.61 -16.13
N LEU A 263 32.92 -5.39 -16.57
CA LEU A 263 31.62 -5.10 -17.20
C LEU A 263 31.49 -5.77 -18.57
N ALA A 264 32.54 -5.76 -19.39
CA ALA A 264 32.56 -6.44 -20.69
C ALA A 264 32.44 -7.96 -20.53
N TYR A 265 33.18 -8.55 -19.57
CA TYR A 265 33.11 -9.98 -19.25
C TYR A 265 31.72 -10.40 -18.77
N ASN A 266 31.09 -9.61 -17.91
CA ASN A 266 29.72 -9.86 -17.46
C ASN A 266 28.71 -9.76 -18.60
N THR A 267 28.90 -8.81 -19.53
CA THR A 267 28.03 -8.64 -20.71
C THR A 267 28.19 -9.78 -21.70
N GLU A 268 29.41 -10.26 -21.93
CA GLU A 268 29.71 -11.39 -22.81
C GLU A 268 29.12 -12.70 -22.27
N ARG A 269 29.22 -12.92 -20.94
CA ARG A 269 28.59 -14.08 -20.28
C ARG A 269 27.06 -14.07 -20.37
N ILE A 270 26.44 -12.88 -20.27
CA ILE A 270 25.00 -12.72 -20.47
C ILE A 270 24.62 -13.02 -21.93
N ALA A 271 25.42 -12.53 -22.89
CA ALA A 271 25.21 -12.76 -24.32
C ALA A 271 25.22 -14.26 -24.67
N GLU A 272 26.26 -14.98 -24.25
CA GLU A 272 26.38 -16.43 -24.48
C GLU A 272 25.23 -17.21 -23.82
N GLY A 273 24.87 -16.81 -22.60
CA GLY A 273 23.76 -17.43 -21.87
C GLY A 273 22.42 -17.28 -22.59
N VAL A 274 22.10 -16.06 -23.03
CA VAL A 274 20.88 -15.77 -23.80
C VAL A 274 20.88 -16.53 -25.12
N GLU A 275 22.01 -16.59 -25.82
CA GLU A 275 22.11 -17.29 -27.11
C GLU A 275 21.91 -18.81 -26.96
N GLN A 276 22.53 -19.43 -25.95
CA GLN A 276 22.33 -20.85 -25.64
C GLN A 276 20.87 -21.16 -25.26
N TRP A 277 20.24 -20.25 -24.54
CA TRP A 277 18.83 -20.37 -24.16
C TRP A 277 17.89 -20.27 -25.39
N ILE A 278 18.17 -19.35 -26.32
CA ILE A 278 17.45 -19.24 -27.60
C ILE A 278 17.63 -20.52 -28.43
N GLN A 279 18.85 -21.05 -28.52
CA GLN A 279 19.15 -22.29 -29.26
C GLN A 279 18.40 -23.52 -28.73
N ARG A 280 18.10 -23.54 -27.42
CA ARG A 280 17.30 -24.60 -26.77
C ARG A 280 15.79 -24.42 -26.92
N ASN A 281 15.33 -23.42 -27.69
CA ASN A 281 13.93 -23.03 -27.82
C ASN A 281 13.27 -22.67 -26.47
N GLY A 282 14.03 -22.10 -25.53
CA GLY A 282 13.51 -21.75 -24.20
C GLY A 282 12.31 -20.78 -24.24
N PHE A 283 12.24 -19.94 -25.28
CA PHE A 283 11.13 -19.01 -25.54
C PHE A 283 9.77 -19.70 -25.79
N THR A 284 9.74 -21.01 -26.01
CA THR A 284 8.50 -21.77 -26.25
C THR A 284 7.78 -22.20 -24.96
N GLN A 285 8.39 -21.98 -23.78
CA GLN A 285 7.79 -22.33 -22.50
C GLN A 285 6.66 -21.36 -22.12
N SER A 286 5.48 -21.90 -21.82
CA SER A 286 4.33 -21.08 -21.42
C SER A 286 4.55 -20.44 -20.05
N GLY A 287 4.41 -19.12 -19.96
CA GLY A 287 4.55 -18.39 -18.71
C GLY A 287 6.00 -18.03 -18.34
N LEU A 288 6.92 -18.07 -19.30
CA LEU A 288 8.30 -17.68 -19.12
C LEU A 288 8.43 -16.21 -18.68
N THR A 289 9.17 -15.99 -17.59
CA THR A 289 9.45 -14.65 -17.08
C THR A 289 10.92 -14.26 -17.28
N LEU A 290 11.20 -12.96 -17.31
CA LEU A 290 12.58 -12.43 -17.34
C LEU A 290 13.38 -12.92 -16.12
N MET A 291 12.69 -13.23 -15.02
CA MET A 291 13.27 -13.78 -13.80
C MET A 291 13.66 -15.26 -13.94
N ASP A 292 12.86 -16.07 -14.62
CA ASP A 292 13.22 -17.47 -14.86
C ASP A 292 14.49 -17.54 -15.70
N LEU A 293 14.59 -16.66 -16.70
CA LEU A 293 15.80 -16.50 -17.50
C LEU A 293 16.98 -15.95 -16.68
N SER A 294 16.77 -14.94 -15.83
CA SER A 294 17.86 -14.37 -15.02
C SER A 294 18.41 -15.37 -14.00
N ARG A 295 17.55 -16.22 -13.42
CA ARG A 295 17.95 -17.33 -12.55
C ARG A 295 18.68 -18.42 -13.32
N GLU A 296 18.18 -18.82 -14.49
CA GLU A 296 18.84 -19.82 -15.33
C GLU A 296 20.25 -19.36 -15.75
N LEU A 297 20.40 -18.07 -16.04
CA LEU A 297 21.66 -17.46 -16.46
C LEU A 297 22.53 -16.94 -15.29
N CYS A 298 22.07 -17.11 -14.04
CA CYS A 298 22.75 -16.62 -12.84
C CYS A 298 23.22 -15.16 -12.97
N THR A 299 22.32 -14.27 -13.40
CA THR A 299 22.60 -12.85 -13.65
C THR A 299 21.51 -11.94 -13.08
N ASN A 300 21.86 -10.67 -12.86
CA ASN A 300 20.90 -9.66 -12.41
C ASN A 300 19.90 -9.30 -13.51
N ARG A 301 18.63 -9.15 -13.14
CA ARG A 301 17.54 -8.76 -14.03
C ARG A 301 17.78 -7.41 -14.70
N THR A 302 18.33 -6.41 -14.01
CA THR A 302 18.61 -5.09 -14.60
C THR A 302 19.67 -5.19 -15.68
N TYR A 303 20.72 -5.99 -15.47
CA TYR A 303 21.74 -6.23 -16.50
C TYR A 303 21.17 -7.02 -17.68
N LEU A 304 20.38 -8.06 -17.42
CA LEU A 304 19.72 -8.84 -18.48
C LEU A 304 18.71 -8.01 -19.27
N SER A 305 17.87 -7.21 -18.60
CA SER A 305 16.90 -6.30 -19.25
C SER A 305 17.61 -5.24 -20.08
N THR A 306 18.69 -4.66 -19.55
CA THR A 306 19.48 -3.64 -20.24
C THR A 306 20.20 -4.23 -21.45
N TYR A 307 20.71 -5.46 -21.33
CA TYR A 307 21.29 -6.20 -22.44
C TYR A 307 20.24 -6.52 -23.51
N ILE A 308 19.07 -7.03 -23.13
CA ILE A 308 18.02 -7.38 -24.09
C ILE A 308 17.47 -6.14 -24.81
N ASN A 309 17.13 -5.09 -24.06
CA ASN A 309 16.65 -3.83 -24.61
C ASN A 309 17.72 -3.14 -25.49
N GLY A 310 19.00 -3.27 -25.13
CA GLY A 310 20.11 -2.67 -25.85
C GLY A 310 20.52 -3.44 -27.11
N HIS A 311 20.53 -4.77 -27.06
CA HIS A 311 21.02 -5.65 -28.12
C HIS A 311 19.93 -6.04 -29.13
N PHE A 312 18.72 -6.30 -28.66
CA PHE A 312 17.60 -6.69 -29.52
C PHE A 312 16.67 -5.52 -29.85
N HIS A 313 16.84 -4.35 -29.21
CA HIS A 313 15.98 -3.17 -29.35
C HIS A 313 14.49 -3.42 -29.07
N LEU A 314 14.21 -4.47 -28.30
CA LEU A 314 12.88 -4.94 -27.96
C LEU A 314 12.77 -5.09 -26.46
N SER A 315 11.58 -4.88 -25.91
CA SER A 315 11.32 -5.27 -24.53
C SER A 315 11.34 -6.80 -24.42
N PHE A 316 11.66 -7.39 -23.25
CA PHE A 316 11.62 -8.85 -23.06
C PHE A 316 10.28 -9.51 -23.46
N ARG A 317 9.21 -8.72 -23.50
CA ARG A 317 7.86 -9.13 -23.92
C ARG A 317 7.73 -9.35 -25.43
N GLU A 318 8.47 -8.59 -26.24
CA GLU A 318 8.37 -8.53 -27.71
C GLU A 318 9.32 -9.53 -28.38
#